data_AF-A0A378XVW7-F1
#
_entry.id   AF-A0A378XVW7-F1
#
_cell.length_a   1.000
_cell.length_b   1.000
_cell.length_c   1.000
_cell.angle_alpha   90.00
_cell.angle_beta   90.00
_cell.angle_gamma   90.00
#
_symmetry.space_group_name_H-M   'P 1'
#
loop_
_entity.id
_entity.type
_entity.pdbx_description
1 polymer ?
#
loop_
_entity_poly.entity_id
_entity_poly.type
_entity_poly.pdbx_seq_one_letter_code
_entity_poly.pdbx_strand_id
1 'polypeptide(L)'
;MIKDVVVLDGQVINIGPWDYKLLSVMVSPAEHDDEGNVTKEAVYEDRVTNPLPEGAVIEQQEIEVAPDGGLIVKGSAQLTSDELLGQQLAEMKIQTMQQTQLLASMGAELAATKLELINLKGANQS
;
A
#
# COMPACT_ATOMS: atom_id res chain seq x y z
N MET A 1 -19.24 -6.67 23.45
CA MET A 1 -20.31 -5.68 23.70
C MET A 1 -21.12 -5.52 22.42
N ILE A 2 -22.41 -5.22 22.48
CA ILE A 2 -23.22 -4.99 21.26
C ILE A 2 -23.13 -3.51 20.91
N LYS A 3 -22.80 -3.19 19.66
CA LYS A 3 -22.69 -1.81 19.16
C LYS A 3 -23.08 -1.74 17.68
N ASP A 4 -23.60 -0.59 17.27
CA ASP A 4 -23.74 -0.25 15.85
C ASP A 4 -22.34 -0.13 15.23
N VAL A 5 -22.04 -1.02 14.30
CA VAL A 5 -20.78 -1.07 13.57
C VAL A 5 -21.05 -1.03 12.08
N VAL A 6 -20.05 -0.57 11.34
CA VAL A 6 -20.12 -0.55 9.88
C VAL A 6 -19.56 -1.86 9.36
N VAL A 7 -20.31 -2.49 8.46
CA VAL A 7 -20.00 -3.78 7.87
C VAL A 7 -19.88 -3.60 6.36
N LEU A 8 -18.81 -4.13 5.78
CA LEU A 8 -18.60 -4.21 4.35
C LEU A 8 -18.22 -5.65 4.00
N ASP A 9 -18.91 -6.24 3.03
CA ASP A 9 -18.69 -7.65 2.62
C ASP A 9 -18.75 -8.66 3.79
N GLY A 10 -19.60 -8.38 4.79
CA GLY A 10 -19.73 -9.21 5.99
C GLY A 10 -18.60 -9.05 7.03
N GLN A 11 -17.66 -8.13 6.82
CA GLN A 11 -16.58 -7.81 7.75
C GLN A 11 -16.82 -6.46 8.42
N VAL A 12 -16.54 -6.36 9.72
CA VAL A 12 -16.61 -5.09 10.44
C VAL A 12 -15.45 -4.20 9.98
N ILE A 13 -15.76 -3.02 9.46
CA ILE A 13 -14.78 -2.03 9.06
C ILE A 13 -14.69 -0.92 10.11
N ASN A 14 -13.47 -0.46 10.35
CA ASN A 14 -13.17 0.61 11.31
C ASN A 14 -13.33 2.01 10.69
N ILE A 15 -14.32 2.18 9.82
CA ILE A 15 -14.65 3.43 9.14
C ILE A 15 -16.15 3.66 9.34
N GLY A 16 -16.50 4.84 9.86
CA GLY A 16 -17.88 5.16 10.23
C GLY A 16 -18.44 6.39 9.52
N PRO A 17 -19.75 6.64 9.63
CA PRO A 17 -20.38 7.88 9.17
C PRO A 17 -19.84 9.14 9.87
N TRP A 18 -18.97 8.99 10.88
CA TRP A 18 -18.28 10.05 11.60
C TRP A 18 -16.82 10.26 11.16
N ASP A 19 -16.25 9.43 10.27
CA ASP A 19 -14.85 9.49 9.85
C ASP A 19 -14.58 10.55 8.76
N TYR A 20 -15.17 11.74 8.90
CA TYR A 20 -14.99 12.80 7.92
C TYR A 20 -13.55 13.31 7.88
N LYS A 21 -13.00 13.47 6.68
CA LYS A 21 -11.64 13.97 6.43
C LYS A 21 -11.67 15.16 5.49
N LEU A 22 -10.81 16.13 5.75
CA LEU A 22 -10.52 17.22 4.83
C LEU A 22 -9.54 16.70 3.78
N LEU A 23 -9.98 16.64 2.52
CA LEU A 23 -9.13 16.37 1.38
C LEU A 23 -9.01 17.63 0.54
N SER A 24 -7.78 18.05 0.29
CA SER A 24 -7.49 19.12 -0.66
C SER A 24 -7.59 18.53 -2.07
N VAL A 25 -8.65 18.87 -2.79
CA VAL A 25 -8.88 18.40 -4.15
C VAL A 25 -8.50 19.48 -5.15
N MET A 26 -7.76 19.10 -6.19
CA MET A 26 -7.43 20.02 -7.27
C MET A 26 -8.70 20.30 -8.09
N VAL A 27 -9.19 21.52 -8.02
CA VAL A 27 -10.39 21.96 -8.76
C VAL A 27 -10.03 22.58 -10.10
N SER A 28 -8.81 23.10 -10.23
CA SER A 28 -8.28 23.61 -11.51
C SER A 28 -6.80 23.24 -11.62
N PRO A 29 -6.36 22.60 -12.71
CA PRO A 29 -4.94 22.39 -12.97
C PRO A 29 -4.23 23.73 -13.24
N ALA A 30 -2.91 23.71 -13.12
CA ALA A 30 -2.08 24.85 -13.51
C ALA A 30 -2.02 24.97 -15.04
N GLU A 31 -2.12 26.19 -15.55
CA GLU A 31 -1.99 26.49 -16.98
C GLU A 31 -0.57 27.00 -17.25
N HIS A 32 0.00 26.60 -18.38
CA HIS A 32 1.36 26.97 -18.79
C HIS A 32 1.33 27.58 -20.19
N ASP A 33 2.20 28.55 -20.47
CA ASP A 33 2.42 29.05 -21.83
C ASP A 33 3.31 28.09 -22.66
N ASP A 34 3.46 28.38 -23.96
CA ASP A 34 4.28 27.60 -24.90
C ASP A 34 5.78 27.51 -24.53
N GLU A 35 6.30 28.43 -23.69
CA GLU A 35 7.67 28.34 -23.14
C GLU A 35 7.73 27.53 -21.83
N GLY A 36 6.58 27.03 -21.36
CA GLY A 36 6.47 26.18 -20.17
C GLY A 36 6.42 26.94 -18.85
N ASN A 37 6.27 28.26 -18.85
CA ASN A 37 6.09 29.02 -17.61
C ASN A 37 4.64 28.94 -17.13
N VAL A 38 4.45 28.94 -15.81
CA VAL A 38 3.12 28.88 -15.19
C VAL A 38 2.42 30.22 -15.43
N THR A 39 1.36 30.22 -16.24
CA THR A 39 0.50 31.39 -16.44
C THR A 39 -0.62 31.44 -15.40
N LYS A 40 -0.97 30.30 -14.82
CA LYS A 40 -1.96 30.19 -13.74
C LYS A 40 -1.64 29.02 -12.83
N GLU A 41 -1.65 29.26 -11.53
CA GLU A 41 -1.40 28.23 -10.53
C GLU A 41 -2.59 27.26 -10.41
N ALA A 42 -2.28 26.03 -10.00
CA ALA A 42 -3.31 25.05 -9.70
C ALA A 42 -4.11 25.50 -8.47
N VAL A 43 -5.43 25.41 -8.57
CA VAL A 43 -6.34 25.78 -7.48
C VAL A 43 -6.78 24.50 -6.78
N TYR A 44 -6.57 24.48 -5.46
CA TYR A 44 -6.99 23.41 -4.57
C TYR A 44 -8.09 23.92 -3.65
N GLU A 45 -9.08 23.07 -3.39
CA GLU A 45 -10.19 23.34 -2.48
C GLU A 45 -10.27 22.23 -1.45
N ASP A 46 -10.35 22.60 -0.17
CA ASP A 46 -10.56 21.63 0.91
C ASP A 46 -12.01 21.18 0.93
N ARG A 47 -12.24 19.89 0.65
CA ARG A 47 -13.55 19.27 0.73
C ARG A 47 -13.61 18.30 1.88
N VAL A 48 -14.69 18.39 2.64
CA VAL A 48 -15.04 17.39 3.64
C VAL A 48 -15.57 16.17 2.90
N THR A 49 -14.84 15.06 3.00
CA THR A 49 -15.25 13.77 2.44
C THR A 49 -15.43 12.74 3.55
N ASN A 50 -16.25 11.73 3.32
CA ASN A 50 -16.31 10.55 4.16
C ASN A 50 -15.74 9.37 3.35
N PRO A 51 -14.65 8.71 3.79
CA PRO A 51 -14.07 7.56 3.10
C PRO A 51 -14.91 6.28 3.27
N LEU A 52 -16.20 6.40 3.62
CA LEU A 52 -17.12 5.28 3.74
C LEU A 52 -17.26 4.60 2.35
N PRO A 53 -16.89 3.32 2.22
CA PRO A 53 -16.98 2.63 0.95
C PRO A 53 -18.43 2.39 0.53
N GLU A 54 -18.67 2.37 -0.78
CA GLU A 54 -19.98 2.03 -1.33
C GLU A 54 -20.35 0.58 -0.96
N GLY A 55 -21.60 0.36 -0.55
CA GLY A 55 -22.07 -0.94 -0.08
C GLY A 55 -21.84 -1.22 1.40
N ALA A 56 -21.22 -0.30 2.15
CA ALA A 56 -21.16 -0.39 3.61
C ALA A 56 -22.54 -0.23 4.24
N VAL A 57 -22.86 -1.08 5.21
CA VAL A 57 -24.12 -1.05 5.98
C VAL A 57 -23.84 -0.92 7.46
N ILE A 58 -24.79 -0.36 8.21
CA ILE A 58 -24.69 -0.25 9.67
C ILE A 58 -25.52 -1.38 10.28
N GLU A 59 -24.88 -2.23 11.07
CA GLU A 59 -25.53 -3.35 11.75
C GLU A 59 -25.13 -3.43 13.22
N GLN A 60 -26.03 -3.97 14.05
CA GLN A 60 -25.74 -4.26 15.45
C GLN A 60 -25.11 -5.64 15.56
N GLN A 61 -23.83 -5.68 15.94
CA GLN A 61 -23.12 -6.94 16.13
C GLN A 61 -22.46 -6.98 17.51
N GLU A 62 -22.28 -8.21 18.02
CA GLU A 62 -21.47 -8.42 19.20
C GLU A 62 -20.00 -8.31 18.82
N ILE A 63 -19.35 -7.26 19.29
CA ILE A 63 -17.96 -6.93 18.98
C ILE A 63 -17.05 -6.98 20.21
N GLU A 64 -15.76 -7.05 19.94
CA GLU A 64 -14.68 -6.84 20.90
C GLU A 64 -13.72 -5.76 20.38
N VAL A 65 -13.02 -5.10 21.30
CA VAL A 65 -12.03 -4.08 20.97
C VAL A 65 -10.68 -4.77 20.91
N ALA A 66 -10.08 -4.77 19.73
CA ALA A 66 -8.74 -5.27 19.48
C ALA A 66 -7.70 -4.42 20.23
N PRO A 67 -6.47 -4.94 20.47
CA PRO A 67 -5.40 -4.19 21.12
C PRO A 67 -5.00 -2.90 20.39
N ASP A 68 -5.23 -2.82 19.07
CA ASP A 68 -5.01 -1.63 18.25
C ASP A 68 -6.14 -0.57 18.37
N GLY A 69 -7.17 -0.84 19.18
CA GLY A 69 -8.35 0.03 19.34
C GLY A 69 -9.41 -0.14 18.26
N GLY A 70 -9.16 -0.98 17.25
CA GLY A 70 -10.14 -1.39 16.25
C GLY A 70 -11.25 -2.29 16.82
N LEU A 71 -12.40 -2.28 16.16
CA LEU A 71 -13.55 -3.14 16.44
C LEU A 71 -13.45 -4.38 15.55
N ILE A 72 -13.61 -5.56 16.17
CA ILE A 72 -13.72 -6.85 15.47
C ILE A 72 -14.94 -7.60 15.99
N VAL A 73 -15.52 -8.50 15.18
CA VAL A 73 -16.63 -9.33 15.62
C VAL A 73 -16.13 -10.31 16.67
N LYS A 74 -16.89 -10.46 17.77
CA LYS A 74 -16.45 -11.29 18.90
C LYS A 74 -16.31 -12.75 18.48
N GLY A 75 -15.15 -13.34 18.73
CA GLY A 75 -14.84 -14.71 18.33
C GLY A 75 -14.69 -14.92 16.81
N SER A 76 -14.60 -13.83 16.03
CA SER A 76 -14.25 -13.92 14.61
C SER A 76 -12.75 -14.11 14.41
N ALA A 77 -12.39 -14.78 13.32
CA ALA A 77 -11.00 -14.86 12.84
C ALA A 77 -10.60 -13.62 12.03
N GLN A 78 -11.31 -12.50 12.22
CA GLN A 78 -11.01 -11.27 11.49
C GLN A 78 -9.67 -10.73 11.99
N LEU A 79 -8.70 -10.65 11.07
CA LEU A 79 -7.36 -10.15 11.35
C LEU A 79 -7.45 -8.68 11.80
N THR A 80 -6.74 -8.38 12.86
CA THR A 80 -6.59 -6.99 13.32
C THR A 80 -5.67 -6.20 12.37
N SER A 81 -5.74 -4.86 12.43
CA SER A 81 -4.87 -3.99 11.63
C SER A 81 -3.38 -4.30 11.84
N ASP A 82 -2.99 -4.59 13.08
CA ASP A 82 -1.62 -4.95 13.45
C ASP A 82 -1.19 -6.30 12.85
N GLU A 83 -2.05 -7.32 12.89
CA GLU A 83 -1.79 -8.61 12.25
C GLU A 83 -1.70 -8.50 10.73
N LEU A 84 -2.55 -7.69 10.11
CA LEU A 84 -2.49 -7.41 8.68
C LEU A 84 -1.19 -6.68 8.31
N LEU A 85 -0.75 -5.72 9.13
CA LEU A 85 0.51 -5.02 8.94
C LEU A 85 1.70 -5.96 9.13
N GLY A 86 1.65 -6.84 10.12
CA GLY A 86 2.66 -7.86 10.37
C GLY A 86 2.82 -8.83 9.20
N GLN A 87 1.70 -9.26 8.58
CA GLN A 87 1.74 -10.09 7.37
C GLN A 87 2.36 -9.34 6.19
N GLN A 88 1.94 -8.10 5.93
CA GLN A 88 2.52 -7.30 4.84
C GLN A 88 4.02 -7.06 5.02
N LEU A 89 4.48 -6.83 6.26
CA LEU A 89 5.91 -6.70 6.57
C LEU A 89 6.67 -8.00 6.32
N ALA A 90 6.08 -9.15 6.69
CA ALA A 90 6.68 -10.46 6.42
C ALA A 90 6.79 -10.71 4.90
N GLU A 91 5.73 -10.42 4.14
CA GLU A 91 5.72 -10.54 2.68
C GLU A 91 6.75 -9.63 2.01
N MET A 92 6.83 -8.36 2.42
CA MET A 92 7.81 -7.41 1.90
C MET A 92 9.24 -7.86 2.18
N LYS A 93 9.49 -8.42 3.36
CA LYS A 93 10.82 -8.95 3.72
C LYS A 93 11.19 -10.14 2.84
N ILE A 94 10.26 -11.05 2.57
CA ILE A 94 10.47 -12.18 1.66
C ILE A 94 10.79 -11.67 0.25
N GLN A 95 10.00 -10.72 -0.26
CA GLN A 95 10.24 -10.13 -1.58
C GLN A 95 11.63 -9.48 -1.67
N THR A 96 12.03 -8.75 -0.63
CA THR A 96 13.36 -8.11 -0.55
C THR A 96 14.49 -9.15 -0.52
N MET A 97 14.32 -10.24 0.22
CA MET A 97 15.29 -11.34 0.24
C MET A 97 15.41 -12.01 -1.13
N GLN A 98 14.29 -12.29 -1.80
CA GLN A 98 14.30 -12.84 -3.16
C GLN A 98 14.99 -11.91 -4.16
N GLN A 99 14.71 -10.60 -4.09
CA GLN A 99 15.36 -9.61 -4.94
C GLN A 99 16.88 -9.55 -4.70
N THR A 100 17.30 -9.64 -3.43
CA THR A 100 18.72 -9.66 -3.06
C THR A 100 19.42 -10.92 -3.57
N GLN A 101 18.78 -12.09 -3.46
CA GLN A 101 19.29 -13.35 -3.99
C GLN A 101 19.40 -13.31 -5.51
N LEU A 102 18.39 -12.79 -6.21
CA LEU A 102 18.42 -12.62 -7.66
C LEU A 102 19.58 -11.69 -8.08
N LEU A 103 19.77 -10.57 -7.38
CA LEU A 103 20.88 -9.65 -7.64
C LEU A 103 22.24 -10.33 -7.43
N ALA A 104 22.38 -11.13 -6.38
CA ALA A 104 23.61 -11.89 -6.12
C ALA A 104 23.87 -12.94 -7.22
N SER A 105 22.83 -13.67 -7.67
CA SER A 105 22.94 -14.62 -8.78
C SER A 105 23.34 -13.93 -10.08
N MET A 106 22.68 -12.83 -10.45
CA MET A 106 23.05 -12.07 -11.65
C MET A 106 24.48 -11.51 -11.57
N GLY A 107 24.91 -11.07 -10.38
CA GLY A 107 26.29 -10.63 -10.15
C GLY A 107 27.31 -11.77 -10.33
N ALA A 108 26.99 -12.97 -9.83
CA ALA A 108 27.82 -14.16 -10.01
C ALA A 108 27.86 -14.61 -11.47
N GLU A 109 26.73 -14.60 -12.19
CA GLU A 109 26.65 -14.94 -13.62
C GLU A 109 27.42 -13.95 -14.48
N LEU A 110 27.34 -12.64 -14.19
CA LEU A 110 28.11 -11.63 -14.90
C LEU A 110 29.61 -11.78 -14.64
N ALA A 111 30.01 -12.09 -13.40
CA ALA A 111 31.41 -12.36 -13.06
C ALA A 111 31.93 -13.62 -13.76
N ALA A 112 31.14 -14.70 -13.77
CA ALA A 112 31.46 -15.94 -14.47
C ALA A 112 31.62 -15.70 -15.99
N THR A 113 30.66 -15.01 -16.61
CA THR A 113 30.70 -14.67 -18.04
C THR A 113 31.93 -13.82 -18.39
N LYS A 114 32.29 -12.85 -17.52
CA LYS A 114 33.51 -12.04 -17.70
C LYS A 114 34.78 -12.88 -17.62
N LEU A 115 34.86 -13.82 -16.68
CA LEU A 115 35.99 -14.75 -16.55
C LEU A 115 36.10 -15.68 -17.77
N GLU A 116 34.98 -16.19 -18.28
CA GLU A 116 34.95 -16.99 -19.52
C GLU A 116 35.43 -16.18 -20.73
N LEU A 117 34.97 -14.93 -20.90
CA LEU A 117 35.42 -14.03 -21.96
C LEU A 117 36.93 -13.74 -21.89
N ILE A 118 37.48 -13.56 -20.68
CA ILE A 118 38.93 -13.35 -20.48
C ILE A 118 39.70 -14.61 -20.88
N ASN A 119 39.26 -15.79 -20.46
CA ASN A 119 39.88 -17.07 -20.83
C ASN A 119 39.85 -17.32 -22.34
N LEU A 120 38.71 -17.06 -23.00
CA LEU A 120 38.56 -17.19 -24.46
C LEU A 120 39.46 -16.21 -25.23
N LYS A 121 39.59 -14.96 -24.75
CA LYS A 121 40.47 -13.96 -25.37
C LYS A 121 41.96 -14.27 -25.17
N GLY A 122 42.33 -14.81 -24.00
CA GLY A 122 43.70 -15.24 -23.70
C GLY A 122 44.14 -16.46 -24.50
N ALA A 123 43.23 -17.43 -24.73
CA ALA A 123 43.50 -18.62 -25.54
C ALA A 123 43.67 -18.34 -27.05
N ASN A 124 43.10 -17.23 -27.55
CA ASN A 124 43.18 -16.83 -28.96
C ASN A 124 44.41 -15.95 -29.29
N GLN A 125 45.34 -15.76 -28.34
CA GLN A 125 46.58 -14.99 -28.52
C GLN A 125 47.86 -15.83 -28.34
N SER A 126 47.77 -17.16 -28.35
CA SER A 126 48.93 -18.08 -28.39
C SER A 126 49.05 -18.79 -29.73
#